data_AF-A0A7S2NIB0-F1
#
_entry.id   AF-A0A7S2NIB0-F1
#
_cell.length_a   1.000
_cell.length_b   1.000
_cell.length_c   1.000
_cell.angle_alpha   90.00
_cell.angle_beta   90.00
_cell.angle_gamma   90.00
#
_symmetry.space_group_name_H-M   'P 1'
#
loop_
_entity.id
_entity.type
_entity.pdbx_description
1 polymer ?
#
loop_
_entity_poly.entity_id
_entity_poly.type
_entity_poly.pdbx_seq_one_letter_code
_entity_poly.pdbx_strand_id
1 'polypeptide(L)'
;ENPANVVWQLQPRRLAAKRLAEYLARVRGQRLGDEVGYQLRGDQCVGPYTRLVYVTTGYFLHFVLHHLPALQANAGAKAQRLGHQHWCTHLFIDEVHEASEEIELVLLLVKVLSMHRALPFK
;
A
#
# COMPACT_ATOMS: atom_id res chain seq x y z
N GLU A 1 14.17 16.10 -2.75
CA GLU A 1 13.16 15.76 -3.79
C GLU A 1 11.96 15.15 -3.10
N ASN A 2 10.77 15.68 -3.32
CA ASN A 2 9.54 15.13 -2.74
C ASN A 2 9.37 13.71 -3.30
N PRO A 3 9.25 12.64 -2.50
CA PRO A 3 8.95 11.33 -3.06
C PRO A 3 7.69 11.48 -3.92
N ALA A 4 7.73 11.00 -5.17
CA ALA A 4 6.58 11.06 -6.05
C ALA A 4 5.36 10.51 -5.29
N ASN A 5 4.25 11.26 -5.24
CA ASN A 5 3.07 10.79 -4.51
C ASN A 5 2.69 9.38 -4.99
N VAL A 6 2.78 8.40 -4.09
CA VAL A 6 2.36 7.01 -4.29
C VAL A 6 1.12 6.74 -3.44
N VAL A 7 0.07 6.25 -4.05
CA VAL A 7 -1.20 5.87 -3.44
C VAL A 7 -1.31 4.36 -3.42
N TRP A 8 -1.64 3.79 -2.28
CA TRP A 8 -2.02 2.38 -2.17
C TRP A 8 -3.53 2.27 -1.99
N GLN A 9 -4.19 1.55 -2.90
CA GLN A 9 -5.61 1.19 -2.79
C GLN A 9 -5.71 -0.24 -2.26
N LEU A 10 -6.14 -0.41 -1.01
CA LEU A 10 -6.38 -1.73 -0.45
C LEU A 10 -7.61 -2.37 -1.09
N GLN A 11 -7.53 -3.69 -1.28
CA GLN A 11 -8.62 -4.52 -1.77
C GLN A 11 -8.59 -5.85 -0.99
N PRO A 12 -9.71 -6.31 -0.42
CA PRO A 12 -9.72 -7.57 0.33
C PRO A 12 -9.45 -8.77 -0.60
N ARG A 13 -9.86 -8.69 -1.88
CA ARG A 13 -9.77 -9.79 -2.83
C ARG A 13 -8.62 -9.62 -3.82
N ARG A 14 -7.75 -10.63 -3.89
CA ARG A 14 -6.61 -10.69 -4.83
C ARG A 14 -7.00 -10.50 -6.29
N LEU A 15 -8.09 -11.16 -6.72
CA LEU A 15 -8.58 -11.02 -8.10
C LEU A 15 -9.09 -9.59 -8.37
N ALA A 16 -9.80 -8.98 -7.42
CA ALA A 16 -10.30 -7.62 -7.55
C ALA A 16 -9.13 -6.62 -7.70
N ALA A 17 -8.12 -6.70 -6.83
CA ALA A 17 -6.92 -5.87 -6.90
C ALA A 17 -6.25 -5.93 -8.28
N LYS A 18 -6.04 -7.15 -8.80
CA LYS A 18 -5.40 -7.36 -10.10
C LYS A 18 -6.26 -6.84 -11.26
N ARG A 19 -7.56 -7.15 -11.26
CA ARG A 19 -8.48 -6.72 -12.33
C ARG A 19 -8.69 -5.20 -12.35
N LEU A 20 -8.75 -4.56 -11.20
CA LEU A 20 -8.87 -3.11 -11.11
C LEU A 20 -7.60 -2.42 -11.65
N ALA A 21 -6.42 -2.92 -11.32
CA ALA A 21 -5.17 -2.41 -11.86
C ALA A 21 -5.09 -2.58 -13.39
N GLU A 22 -5.39 -3.77 -13.91
CA GLU A 22 -5.44 -4.07 -15.35
C GLU A 22 -6.46 -3.16 -16.07
N TYR A 23 -7.66 -3.05 -15.51
CA TYR A 23 -8.73 -2.23 -16.05
C TYR A 23 -8.33 -0.75 -16.11
N LEU A 24 -7.80 -0.21 -15.02
CA LEU A 24 -7.48 1.20 -14.92
C LEU A 24 -6.27 1.58 -15.79
N ALA A 25 -5.23 0.72 -15.86
CA ALA A 25 -4.11 0.92 -16.80
C ALA A 25 -4.62 0.99 -18.25
N ARG A 26 -5.52 0.07 -18.63
CA ARG A 26 -6.17 0.08 -19.95
C ARG A 26 -6.98 1.35 -20.20
N VAL A 27 -7.79 1.79 -19.24
CA VAL A 27 -8.60 3.02 -19.35
C VAL A 27 -7.71 4.25 -19.51
N ARG A 28 -6.53 4.28 -18.88
CA ARG A 28 -5.55 5.36 -19.04
C ARG A 28 -4.71 5.26 -20.32
N GLY A 29 -4.86 4.20 -21.11
CA GLY A 29 -4.05 3.99 -22.31
C GLY A 29 -2.57 3.71 -22.01
N GLN A 30 -2.27 3.13 -20.85
CA GLN A 30 -0.90 2.86 -20.39
C GLN A 30 -0.70 1.36 -20.17
N ARG A 31 0.57 0.93 -20.09
CA ARG A 31 0.87 -0.46 -19.73
C ARG A 31 0.75 -0.63 -18.21
N LEU A 32 0.30 -1.80 -17.80
CA LEU A 32 0.30 -2.17 -16.38
C LEU A 32 1.74 -2.16 -15.85
N GLY A 33 1.94 -1.57 -14.67
CA GLY A 33 3.27 -1.34 -14.09
C GLY A 33 3.93 -0.02 -14.50
N ASP A 34 3.33 0.77 -15.41
CA ASP A 34 3.75 2.16 -15.67
C ASP A 34 3.20 3.07 -14.54
N GLU A 35 2.13 3.84 -14.72
CA GLU A 35 1.58 4.67 -13.61
C GLU A 35 0.65 3.89 -12.66
N VAL A 36 0.04 2.81 -13.14
CA VAL A 36 -0.91 1.96 -12.38
C VAL A 36 -0.39 0.54 -12.31
N GLY A 37 -0.41 -0.07 -11.13
CA GLY A 37 0.07 -1.42 -10.91
C GLY A 37 -0.62 -2.13 -9.76
N TYR A 38 -0.14 -3.33 -9.43
CA TYR A 38 -0.62 -4.08 -8.28
C TYR A 38 0.53 -4.74 -7.53
N GLN A 39 0.34 -4.92 -6.22
CA GLN A 39 1.27 -5.61 -5.34
C GLN A 39 0.51 -6.62 -4.48
N LEU A 40 0.81 -7.90 -4.65
CA LEU A 40 0.16 -9.01 -3.97
C LEU A 40 1.23 -9.94 -3.40
N ARG A 41 0.85 -10.87 -2.53
CA ARG A 41 1.78 -11.92 -2.09
C ARG A 41 2.13 -12.81 -3.29
N GLY A 42 3.42 -12.88 -3.62
CA GLY A 42 3.96 -13.75 -4.68
C GLY A 42 3.64 -13.32 -6.12
N ASP A 43 3.02 -12.17 -6.34
CA ASP A 43 2.72 -11.64 -7.69
C ASP A 43 2.68 -10.12 -7.63
N GLN A 44 3.39 -9.46 -8.54
CA GLN A 44 3.43 -8.01 -8.60
C GLN A 44 3.61 -7.53 -10.04
N CYS A 45 3.03 -6.39 -10.35
CA CYS A 45 3.28 -5.65 -11.57
C CYS A 45 3.37 -4.16 -11.22
N VAL A 46 4.58 -3.74 -10.85
CA VAL A 46 4.93 -2.37 -10.44
C VAL A 46 6.30 -2.02 -11.03
N GLY A 47 6.45 -0.76 -11.42
CA GLY A 47 7.67 -0.17 -11.94
C GLY A 47 8.11 1.06 -11.15
N PRO A 48 9.26 1.67 -11.50
CA PRO A 48 9.79 2.84 -10.82
C PRO A 48 8.88 4.09 -10.91
N TYR A 49 7.96 4.11 -11.89
CA TYR A 49 7.02 5.20 -12.11
C TYR A 49 5.60 4.89 -11.64
N THR A 50 5.35 3.74 -11.00
CA THR A 50 4.01 3.38 -10.53
C THR A 50 3.61 4.24 -9.36
N ARG A 51 2.48 4.93 -9.51
CA ARG A 51 1.97 5.89 -8.54
C ARG A 51 0.68 5.42 -7.88
N LEU A 52 -0.12 4.61 -8.56
CA LEU A 52 -1.29 3.97 -7.99
C LEU A 52 -1.07 2.47 -7.95
N VAL A 53 -1.01 1.91 -6.75
CA VAL A 53 -0.79 0.48 -6.53
C VAL A 53 -2.01 -0.12 -5.86
N TYR A 54 -2.64 -1.10 -6.50
CA TYR A 54 -3.64 -1.92 -5.86
C TYR A 54 -2.96 -3.00 -5.00
N VAL A 55 -3.32 -3.08 -3.73
CA VAL A 55 -2.65 -3.94 -2.75
C VAL A 55 -3.69 -4.78 -2.02
N THR A 56 -3.40 -6.04 -1.72
CA THR A 56 -4.30 -6.81 -0.84
C THR A 56 -4.13 -6.45 0.62
N THR A 57 -5.21 -6.45 1.39
CA THR A 57 -5.19 -6.20 2.85
C THR A 57 -4.14 -7.05 3.57
N GLY A 58 -4.13 -8.36 3.32
CA GLY A 58 -3.10 -9.27 3.87
C GLY A 58 -1.66 -8.97 3.43
N TYR A 59 -1.42 -8.42 2.23
CA TYR A 59 -0.07 -7.98 1.85
C TYR A 59 0.34 -6.76 2.67
N PHE A 60 -0.56 -5.78 2.81
CA PHE A 60 -0.31 -4.58 3.60
C PHE A 60 -0.03 -4.92 5.07
N LEU A 61 -0.84 -5.77 5.70
CA LEU A 61 -0.60 -6.22 7.08
C LEU A 61 0.78 -6.88 7.23
N HIS A 62 1.14 -7.80 6.33
CA HIS A 62 2.46 -8.41 6.31
C HIS A 62 3.58 -7.38 6.13
N PHE A 63 3.37 -6.40 5.25
CA PHE A 63 4.31 -5.30 5.03
C PHE A 63 4.52 -4.49 6.32
N VAL A 64 3.45 -4.10 7.01
CA VAL A 64 3.58 -3.34 8.28
C VAL A 64 4.32 -4.15 9.34
N LEU A 65 3.99 -5.43 9.51
CA LEU A 65 4.66 -6.29 10.50
C LEU A 65 6.18 -6.39 10.26
N HIS A 66 6.59 -6.52 9.01
CA HIS A 66 8.01 -6.55 8.64
C HIS A 66 8.73 -5.22 8.95
N HIS A 67 8.02 -4.10 8.87
CA HIS A 67 8.59 -2.77 9.08
C HIS A 67 8.33 -2.20 10.49
N LEU A 68 7.57 -2.91 11.33
CA LEU A 68 7.19 -2.47 12.68
C LEU A 68 8.41 -2.16 13.58
N PRO A 69 9.49 -2.96 13.60
CA PRO A 69 10.67 -2.64 14.41
C PRO A 69 11.30 -1.29 14.03
N ALA A 70 11.33 -0.96 12.73
CA ALA A 70 11.84 0.32 12.25
C ALA A 70 10.93 1.49 12.62
N LEU A 71 9.60 1.28 12.62
CA LEU A 71 8.63 2.29 13.07
C LEU A 71 8.72 2.56 14.59
N GLN A 72 9.03 1.54 15.39
CA GLN A 72 9.16 1.67 16.86
C GLN A 72 10.43 2.40 17.30
N ALA A 73 11.50 2.32 16.52
CA ALA A 73 12.80 2.89 16.89
C ALA A 73 12.85 4.43 16.90
N ASN A 74 11.74 5.14 16.67
CA ASN A 74 11.70 6.60 16.45
C ASN A 74 12.73 7.08 15.41
N ALA A 75 13.22 6.18 14.56
CA ALA A 75 13.99 6.51 13.38
C ALA A 75 13.00 7.19 12.44
N GLY A 76 12.92 8.52 12.54
CA GLY A 76 11.96 9.33 11.78
C GLY A 76 11.89 8.83 10.34
N ALA A 77 10.66 8.76 9.82
CA ALA A 77 10.23 8.14 8.57
C ALA A 77 10.95 8.60 7.27
N LYS A 78 12.08 9.30 7.37
CA LYS A 78 12.82 9.88 6.25
C LYS A 78 13.84 8.97 5.57
N ALA A 79 14.25 7.84 6.13
CA ALA A 79 15.30 7.07 5.46
C ALA A 79 15.34 5.60 5.87
N GLN A 80 14.50 4.78 5.23
CA GLN A 80 15.03 3.52 4.72
C GLN A 80 14.51 3.33 3.30
N ARG A 81 15.28 3.85 2.34
CA ARG A 81 15.14 3.47 0.94
C ARG A 81 15.69 2.04 0.79
N LEU A 82 14.95 1.03 1.26
CA LEU A 82 15.24 -0.38 0.98
C LEU A 82 14.46 -0.82 -0.27
N GLY A 83 15.03 -0.56 -1.45
CA GLY A 83 14.53 -1.09 -2.72
C GLY A 83 13.04 -0.80 -3.00
N HIS A 84 12.38 -1.63 -3.80
CA HIS A 84 10.96 -1.48 -4.16
C HIS A 84 9.95 -1.62 -2.98
N GLN A 85 10.43 -1.67 -1.73
CA GLN A 85 9.62 -1.80 -0.51
C GLN A 85 9.50 -0.44 0.22
N HIS A 86 9.02 0.57 -0.48
CA HIS A 86 8.77 1.89 0.12
C HIS A 86 7.35 1.99 0.66
N TRP A 87 7.18 2.77 1.72
CA TRP A 87 5.85 3.19 2.18
C TRP A 87 5.14 4.01 1.11
N CYS A 88 3.83 3.86 1.02
CA CYS A 88 3.00 4.80 0.27
C CYS A 88 3.05 6.20 0.91
N THR A 89 2.50 7.19 0.20
CA THR A 89 2.24 8.53 0.74
C THR A 89 0.81 8.71 1.21
N HIS A 90 -0.13 7.94 0.63
CA HIS A 90 -1.55 7.96 0.93
C HIS A 90 -2.09 6.52 0.89
N LEU A 91 -2.88 6.15 1.89
CA LEU A 91 -3.52 4.84 1.97
C LEU A 91 -5.04 4.99 1.83
N PHE A 92 -5.62 4.27 0.87
CA PHE A 92 -7.05 4.15 0.69
C PHE A 92 -7.49 2.75 1.10
N ILE A 93 -8.46 2.66 1.99
CA ILE A 93 -9.01 1.40 2.49
C ILE A 93 -10.37 1.23 1.83
N ASP A 94 -10.47 0.27 0.92
CA ASP A 94 -11.70 -0.02 0.19
C ASP A 94 -12.52 -1.13 0.87
N GLU A 95 -13.76 -1.29 0.46
CA GLU A 95 -14.64 -2.39 0.88
C GLU A 95 -14.80 -2.47 2.42
N VAL A 96 -14.64 -1.34 3.13
CA VAL A 96 -14.72 -1.29 4.61
C VAL A 96 -16.06 -1.78 5.16
N HIS A 97 -17.10 -1.77 4.34
CA HIS A 97 -18.41 -2.29 4.67
C HIS A 97 -18.45 -3.82 4.82
N GLU A 98 -17.44 -4.54 4.33
CA GLU A 98 -17.33 -5.99 4.53
C GLU A 98 -16.99 -6.34 6.00
N ALA A 99 -16.51 -5.36 6.79
CA ALA A 99 -16.19 -5.50 8.22
C ALA A 99 -15.42 -6.80 8.57
N SER A 100 -14.49 -7.18 7.69
CA SER A 100 -13.70 -8.41 7.87
C SER A 100 -12.64 -8.21 8.95
N GLU A 101 -12.20 -9.31 9.57
CA GLU A 101 -11.17 -9.29 10.61
C GLU A 101 -9.87 -8.59 10.14
N GLU A 102 -9.48 -8.80 8.88
CA GLU A 102 -8.30 -8.15 8.30
C GLU A 102 -8.48 -6.63 8.17
N ILE A 103 -9.67 -6.17 7.76
CA ILE A 103 -9.96 -4.74 7.62
C ILE A 103 -9.99 -4.07 8.99
N GLU A 104 -10.66 -4.68 9.97
CA GLU A 104 -10.68 -4.19 11.36
C GLU A 104 -9.27 -4.08 11.94
N LEU A 105 -8.41 -5.08 11.67
CA LEU A 105 -7.01 -5.05 12.09
C LEU A 105 -6.23 -3.92 11.40
N VAL A 106 -6.44 -3.68 10.10
CA VAL A 106 -5.82 -2.55 9.38
C VAL A 106 -6.24 -1.22 9.99
N LEU A 107 -7.54 -1.03 10.25
CA LEU A 107 -8.07 0.19 10.84
C LEU A 107 -7.51 0.44 12.23
N LEU A 108 -7.47 -0.60 13.08
CA LEU A 108 -6.87 -0.54 14.40
C LEU A 108 -5.38 -0.17 14.31
N LEU A 109 -4.63 -0.81 13.41
CA LEU A 109 -3.20 -0.58 13.25
C LEU A 109 -2.91 0.85 12.79
N VAL A 110 -3.64 1.34 11.77
CA VAL A 110 -3.53 2.73 11.30
C VAL A 110 -3.86 3.70 12.44
N LYS A 111 -4.90 3.42 13.23
CA LYS A 111 -5.27 4.25 14.39
C LYS A 111 -4.16 4.29 15.44
N VAL A 112 -3.61 3.13 15.82
CA VAL A 112 -2.53 3.02 16.80
C VAL A 112 -1.27 3.75 16.31
N LEU A 113 -0.84 3.50 15.07
CA LEU A 113 0.33 4.15 14.50
C LEU A 113 0.15 5.67 14.40
N SER A 114 -1.05 6.13 14.07
CA SER A 114 -1.41 7.56 14.06
C SER A 114 -1.32 8.17 15.46
N MET A 115 -1.86 7.51 16.49
CA MET A 115 -1.81 7.96 17.88
C MET A 115 -0.37 8.11 18.41
N HIS A 116 0.53 7.23 17.97
CA HIS A 116 1.96 7.28 18.34
C HIS A 116 2.81 8.15 17.41
N ARG A 117 2.21 8.89 16.46
CA ARG A 117 2.92 9.70 15.45
C ARG A 117 3.96 8.91 14.64
N ALA A 118 3.73 7.62 14.49
CA ALA A 118 4.58 6.68 13.77
C ALA A 118 4.05 6.35 12.37
N LEU A 119 2.92 6.95 11.95
CA LEU A 119 2.34 6.71 10.63
C LEU A 119 3.26 7.27 9.53
N PRO A 120 3.78 6.43 8.62
CA PRO A 120 4.75 6.85 7.61
C PRO A 120 4.11 7.45 6.36
N PHE A 121 2.78 7.58 6.34
CA PHE A 121 1.97 8.15 5.27
C PHE A 121 0.88 9.06 5.83
N LYS A 122 0.22 9.79 4.94
CA LYS A 122 -0.99 10.57 5.24
C LYS A 122 -2.24 9.71 5.16
#